data_AF-A0A4Y2BSB6-F1
#
_entry.id   AF-A0A4Y2BSB6-F1
#
_cell.length_a   1.000
_cell.length_b   1.000
_cell.length_c   1.000
_cell.angle_alpha   90.00
_cell.angle_beta   90.00
_cell.angle_gamma   90.00
#
_symmetry.space_group_name_H-M   'P 1'
#
loop_
_entity.id
_entity.type
_entity.pdbx_description
1 polymer ?
#
loop_
_entity_poly.entity_id
_entity_poly.type
_entity_poly.pdbx_seq_one_letter_code
_entity_poly.pdbx_strand_id
1 'polypeptide(L)'
;MSIEDGKVDGTEISTYGIKMLNLDLGLRRDFQFPFIIADVTKGILGDDFLHKYNLLVDINKKKLIDGITNLFVLGDITAISSDNVISTLNKSIKISNLLLKYPEISRPNLFPKEIKHDVKHFIETNGQPIHAKARQLDPKQLAIAKEEFTFMLNNEIIRPSNSQWSSPLQYYLDVKKNFEL
;
A
#
# COMPACT_ATOMS: atom_id res chain seq x y z
N MET A 1 -14.61 3.38 0.16
CA MET A 1 -14.94 2.89 -1.19
C MET A 1 -16.44 2.94 -1.35
N SER A 2 -16.94 4.14 -1.60
CA SER A 2 -18.30 4.37 -2.08
C SER A 2 -18.45 3.70 -3.44
N ILE A 3 -19.55 2.98 -3.64
CA ILE A 3 -19.89 2.43 -4.95
C ILE A 3 -20.35 3.61 -5.80
N GLU A 4 -19.43 4.44 -6.29
CA GLU A 4 -19.84 5.56 -7.16
C GLU A 4 -20.07 5.11 -8.61
N ASP A 5 -19.51 3.97 -9.05
CA ASP A 5 -19.60 3.56 -10.47
C ASP A 5 -19.95 2.08 -10.70
N GLY A 6 -20.56 1.40 -9.72
CA GLY A 6 -21.09 0.04 -9.94
C GLY A 6 -20.06 -0.99 -10.40
N LYS A 7 -18.78 -0.86 -10.02
CA LYS A 7 -17.72 -1.75 -10.49
C LYS A 7 -16.87 -2.26 -9.33
N VAL A 8 -16.76 -3.57 -9.21
CA VAL A 8 -15.78 -4.27 -8.37
C VAL A 8 -15.06 -5.28 -9.27
N ASP A 9 -13.73 -5.25 -9.25
CA ASP A 9 -12.83 -6.18 -9.96
C ASP A 9 -12.93 -6.24 -11.50
N GLY A 10 -13.42 -5.16 -12.14
CA GLY A 10 -13.53 -5.10 -13.60
C GLY A 10 -14.86 -5.61 -14.16
N THR A 11 -15.66 -6.29 -13.33
CA THR A 11 -17.02 -6.73 -13.62
C THR A 11 -18.04 -5.67 -13.23
N GLU A 12 -18.98 -5.37 -14.10
CA GLU A 12 -20.13 -4.53 -13.77
C GLU A 12 -20.97 -5.22 -12.69
N ILE A 13 -21.14 -4.55 -11.56
CA ILE A 13 -22.10 -4.95 -10.54
C ILE A 13 -23.46 -4.44 -11.00
N SER A 14 -24.41 -5.35 -11.15
CA SER A 14 -25.79 -4.97 -11.43
C SER A 14 -26.35 -4.16 -10.27
N THR A 15 -26.88 -2.97 -10.56
CA THR A 15 -27.53 -2.09 -9.59
C THR A 15 -29.01 -1.93 -9.92
N TYR A 16 -29.84 -1.82 -8.89
CA TYR A 16 -31.30 -1.84 -8.99
C TYR A 16 -31.96 -0.56 -8.45
N GLY A 17 -31.17 0.50 -8.29
CA GLY A 17 -31.61 1.80 -7.79
C GLY A 17 -31.16 2.09 -6.37
N ILE A 18 -31.74 3.13 -5.77
CA ILE A 18 -31.36 3.67 -4.45
C ILE A 18 -32.50 3.46 -3.45
N LYS A 19 -32.16 3.06 -2.23
CA LYS A 19 -33.11 2.91 -1.12
C LYS A 19 -32.56 3.55 0.14
N MET A 20 -33.38 4.37 0.81
CA MET A 20 -33.07 4.87 2.14
C MET A 20 -33.16 3.73 3.17
N LEU A 21 -32.07 3.47 3.88
CA LEU A 21 -32.04 2.52 5.00
C LEU A 21 -31.56 3.22 6.26
N ASN A 22 -32.11 2.82 7.41
CA ASN A 22 -31.53 3.14 8.71
C ASN A 22 -30.68 1.96 9.16
N LEU A 23 -29.37 2.14 9.21
CA LEU A 23 -28.42 1.11 9.57
C LEU A 23 -28.13 1.20 11.08
N ASP A 24 -28.24 0.09 11.80
CA ASP A 24 -27.76 -0.01 13.18
C ASP A 24 -26.38 -0.67 13.20
N LEU A 25 -25.39 0.09 13.66
CA LEU A 25 -24.00 -0.35 13.79
C LEU A 25 -23.63 -0.70 15.24
N GLY A 26 -24.57 -0.68 16.18
CA GLY A 26 -24.30 -0.88 17.61
C GLY A 26 -23.63 0.32 18.30
N LEU A 27 -23.54 1.46 17.60
CA LEU A 27 -22.92 2.70 18.08
C LEU A 27 -23.92 3.65 18.76
N ARG A 28 -25.12 3.15 19.10
CA ARG A 28 -26.20 3.88 19.79
C ARG A 28 -26.62 5.19 19.09
N ARG A 29 -26.60 5.16 17.75
CA ARG A 29 -27.03 6.25 16.87
C ARG A 29 -27.72 5.69 15.65
N ASP A 30 -28.64 6.48 15.10
CA ASP A 30 -29.28 6.19 13.82
C ASP A 30 -28.39 6.62 12.66
N PHE A 31 -28.22 5.73 11.68
CA PHE A 31 -27.46 5.98 10.47
C PHE A 31 -28.35 5.85 9.23
N GLN A 32 -29.12 6.90 8.94
CA GLN A 32 -30.05 6.93 7.82
C GLN A 32 -29.38 7.37 6.51
N PHE A 33 -29.20 6.47 5.54
CA PHE A 33 -28.42 6.76 4.33
C PHE A 33 -29.09 6.20 3.06
N PRO A 34 -28.99 6.92 1.91
CA PRO A 34 -29.40 6.39 0.61
C PRO A 34 -28.39 5.35 0.13
N PHE A 35 -28.73 4.07 0.20
CA PHE A 35 -27.88 2.99 -0.28
C PHE A 35 -28.25 2.57 -1.70
N ILE A 36 -27.25 2.25 -2.51
CA ILE A 36 -27.44 1.61 -3.80
C ILE A 36 -27.76 0.13 -3.57
N ILE A 37 -28.86 -0.35 -4.14
CA ILE A 37 -29.20 -1.76 -4.16
C ILE A 37 -28.38 -2.40 -5.28
N ALA A 38 -27.50 -3.33 -4.92
CA ALA A 38 -26.57 -3.96 -5.84
C ALA A 38 -26.57 -5.49 -5.64
N ASP A 39 -26.28 -6.24 -6.70
CA ASP A 39 -26.10 -7.69 -6.63
C ASP A 39 -24.74 -8.03 -6.00
N VAL A 40 -24.69 -8.00 -4.66
CA VAL A 40 -23.48 -8.27 -3.88
C VAL A 40 -23.79 -9.24 -2.73
N THR A 41 -22.83 -10.13 -2.43
CA THR A 41 -22.97 -11.13 -1.36
C THR A 41 -22.78 -10.54 0.04
N LYS A 42 -22.09 -9.40 0.15
CA LYS A 42 -21.84 -8.68 1.40
C LYS A 42 -22.07 -7.19 1.19
N GLY A 43 -22.71 -6.54 2.17
CA GLY A 43 -22.88 -5.09 2.17
C GLY A 43 -21.53 -4.37 2.30
N ILE A 44 -21.37 -3.27 1.57
CA ILE A 44 -20.16 -2.46 1.54
C ILE A 44 -20.51 -1.07 2.05
N LEU A 45 -19.73 -0.56 3.00
CA LEU A 45 -19.81 0.83 3.45
C LEU A 45 -18.73 1.65 2.76
N GLY A 46 -19.16 2.72 2.11
CA GLY A 46 -18.29 3.65 1.44
C GLY A 46 -17.65 4.67 2.35
N ASP A 47 -16.67 5.37 1.81
CA ASP A 47 -16.02 6.49 2.49
C ASP A 47 -16.96 7.71 2.61
N ASP A 48 -17.89 7.89 1.67
CA ASP A 48 -19.03 8.81 1.78
C ASP A 48 -19.84 8.62 3.07
N PHE A 49 -20.20 7.38 3.39
CA PHE A 49 -20.94 7.02 4.60
C PHE A 49 -20.08 7.26 5.84
N LEU A 50 -18.83 6.78 5.82
CA LEU A 50 -17.91 6.95 6.95
C LEU A 50 -17.66 8.44 7.25
N HIS A 51 -17.42 9.24 6.22
CA HIS A 51 -17.20 10.67 6.32
C HIS A 51 -18.44 11.40 6.85
N LYS A 52 -19.62 11.13 6.28
CA LYS A 52 -20.89 11.77 6.71
C LYS A 52 -21.16 11.59 8.21
N TYR A 53 -20.83 10.42 8.74
CA TYR A 53 -21.13 10.06 10.13
C TYR A 53 -19.94 10.20 11.09
N ASN A 54 -18.80 10.69 10.61
CA ASN A 54 -17.55 10.79 11.36
C ASN A 54 -17.11 9.45 11.98
N LEU A 55 -17.17 8.38 11.18
CA LEU A 55 -16.76 7.04 11.60
C LEU A 55 -15.29 6.80 11.25
N LEU A 56 -14.53 6.32 12.23
CA LEU A 56 -13.10 6.05 12.13
C LEU A 56 -12.86 4.53 12.13
N VAL A 57 -12.08 4.03 11.18
CA VAL A 57 -11.70 2.62 11.09
C VAL A 57 -10.30 2.44 11.68
N ASP A 58 -10.19 1.79 12.84
CA ASP A 58 -8.92 1.37 13.42
C ASP A 58 -8.63 -0.07 13.02
N ILE A 59 -7.84 -0.23 11.96
CA ILE A 59 -7.45 -1.53 11.41
C ILE A 59 -6.62 -2.32 12.41
N ASN A 60 -5.71 -1.67 13.14
CA ASN A 60 -4.81 -2.36 14.07
C ASN A 60 -5.60 -2.99 15.23
N LYS A 61 -6.53 -2.23 15.81
CA LYS A 61 -7.36 -2.71 16.92
C LYS A 61 -8.64 -3.40 16.48
N LYS A 62 -8.86 -3.50 15.16
CA LYS A 62 -10.07 -4.06 14.53
C LYS A 62 -11.34 -3.40 15.08
N LYS A 63 -11.42 -2.07 15.03
CA LYS A 63 -12.55 -1.30 15.57
C LYS A 63 -13.13 -0.37 14.52
N LEU A 64 -14.45 -0.22 14.56
CA LEU A 64 -15.16 0.92 14.00
C LEU A 64 -15.53 1.85 15.16
N ILE A 65 -15.02 3.07 15.13
CA ILE A 65 -15.15 4.06 16.20
C ILE A 65 -16.04 5.19 15.70
N ASP A 66 -17.00 5.62 16.52
CA ASP A 66 -17.74 6.85 16.29
C ASP A 66 -16.93 8.04 16.80
N GLY A 67 -16.53 8.94 15.90
CA GLY A 67 -15.76 10.13 16.24
C GLY A 67 -16.55 11.20 17.01
N ILE A 68 -17.86 11.07 17.15
CA ILE A 68 -18.69 11.97 17.98
C ILE A 68 -18.81 11.45 19.41
N THR A 69 -19.20 10.18 19.56
CA THR A 69 -19.49 9.58 20.88
C THR A 69 -18.31 8.83 21.49
N ASN A 70 -17.26 8.56 20.71
CA ASN A 70 -16.14 7.66 21.04
C ASN A 70 -16.56 6.23 21.39
N LEU A 71 -17.81 5.85 21.14
CA LEU A 71 -18.23 4.45 21.19
C LEU A 71 -17.57 3.70 20.04
N PHE A 72 -17.35 2.41 20.25
CA PHE A 72 -16.76 1.56 19.22
C PHE A 72 -17.43 0.19 19.21
N VAL A 73 -17.37 -0.44 18.04
CA VAL A 73 -17.72 -1.84 17.86
C VAL A 73 -16.48 -2.57 17.33
N LEU A 74 -16.27 -3.78 17.83
CA LEU A 74 -15.22 -4.67 17.36
C LEU A 74 -15.64 -5.26 16.01
N GLY A 75 -14.73 -5.21 15.05
CA GLY A 75 -14.86 -5.88 13.77
C GLY A 75 -13.87 -7.03 13.64
N ASP A 76 -14.04 -7.83 12.59
CA ASP A 76 -13.08 -8.84 12.19
C ASP A 76 -12.43 -8.44 10.87
N ILE A 77 -11.12 -8.65 10.77
CA ILE A 77 -10.41 -8.54 9.50
C ILE A 77 -10.42 -9.93 8.88
N THR A 78 -11.36 -10.15 7.95
CA THR A 78 -11.37 -11.36 7.13
C THR A 78 -10.52 -11.12 5.90
N ALA A 79 -9.43 -11.88 5.75
CA ALA A 79 -8.77 -11.99 4.45
C ALA A 79 -9.76 -12.64 3.47
N ILE A 80 -10.26 -11.88 2.51
CA ILE A 80 -11.11 -12.44 1.46
C ILE A 80 -10.20 -13.29 0.58
N SER A 81 -10.41 -14.60 0.58
CA SER A 81 -9.63 -15.57 -0.19
C SER A 81 -9.80 -15.31 -1.69
N SER A 82 -8.73 -14.80 -2.31
CA SER A 82 -8.28 -14.85 -3.72
C SER A 82 -9.23 -14.50 -4.88
N ASP A 83 -10.54 -14.45 -4.71
CA ASP A 83 -11.45 -14.41 -5.86
C ASP A 83 -12.02 -13.01 -6.15
N ASN A 84 -12.26 -12.18 -5.12
CA ASN A 84 -12.79 -10.82 -5.28
C ASN A 84 -11.95 -9.78 -4.51
N VAL A 85 -10.65 -9.74 -4.78
CA VAL A 85 -9.75 -8.69 -4.27
C VAL A 85 -9.29 -7.89 -5.48
N ILE A 86 -9.32 -6.55 -5.37
CA ILE A 86 -8.70 -5.65 -6.33
C ILE A 86 -7.26 -6.11 -6.52
N SER A 87 -7.03 -6.76 -7.65
CA SER A 87 -5.77 -7.39 -7.98
C SER A 87 -5.18 -6.66 -9.17
N THR A 88 -3.90 -6.31 -9.08
CA THR A 88 -3.13 -5.85 -10.24
C THR A 88 -2.96 -6.96 -11.28
N LEU A 89 -3.31 -8.20 -10.93
CA LEU A 89 -3.20 -9.37 -11.79
C LEU A 89 -4.47 -9.54 -12.63
N ASN A 90 -4.34 -9.36 -13.94
CA ASN A 90 -5.39 -9.75 -14.87
C ASN A 90 -5.52 -11.29 -14.89
N LYS A 91 -6.63 -11.79 -14.35
CA LYS A 91 -6.93 -13.23 -14.23
C LYS A 91 -7.05 -13.93 -15.59
N SER A 92 -7.31 -13.19 -16.68
CA SER A 92 -7.45 -13.76 -18.03
C SER A 92 -6.11 -14.16 -18.68
N ILE A 93 -4.99 -13.70 -18.14
CA ILE A 93 -3.67 -14.02 -18.67
C ILE A 93 -3.28 -15.44 -18.24
N LYS A 94 -2.75 -16.25 -19.15
CA LYS A 94 -2.32 -17.65 -18.90
C LYS A 94 -1.37 -17.83 -17.69
N ILE A 95 -0.64 -16.78 -17.32
CA ILE A 95 0.38 -16.76 -16.25
C ILE A 95 -0.25 -16.43 -14.89
N SER A 96 -1.53 -16.04 -14.82
CA SER A 96 -2.21 -15.65 -13.59
C SER A 96 -2.09 -16.72 -12.48
N ASN A 97 -2.30 -17.99 -12.83
CA ASN A 97 -2.16 -19.12 -11.90
C ASN A 97 -0.75 -19.24 -11.32
N LEU A 98 0.29 -18.92 -12.10
CA LEU A 98 1.68 -18.96 -11.64
C LEU A 98 1.97 -17.81 -10.67
N LEU A 99 1.47 -16.61 -10.96
CA LEU A 99 1.66 -15.45 -10.09
C LEU A 99 0.87 -15.58 -8.78
N LEU A 100 -0.30 -16.23 -8.81
CA LEU A 100 -1.04 -16.60 -7.60
C LEU A 100 -0.30 -17.61 -6.72
N LYS A 101 0.44 -18.54 -7.34
CA LYS A 101 1.30 -19.50 -6.63
C LYS A 101 2.50 -18.83 -5.96
N TYR A 102 2.97 -17.70 -6.50
CA TYR A 102 4.14 -16.95 -6.00
C TYR A 102 3.80 -15.46 -5.81
N PRO A 103 2.91 -15.12 -4.85
CA PRO A 103 2.46 -13.73 -4.63
C PRO A 103 3.60 -12.80 -4.22
N GLU A 104 4.67 -13.39 -3.68
CA GLU A 104 5.90 -12.71 -3.28
C GLU A 104 6.68 -12.07 -4.44
N ILE A 105 6.36 -12.41 -5.69
CA ILE A 105 7.01 -11.85 -6.88
C ILE A 105 6.36 -10.52 -7.29
N SER A 106 5.04 -10.40 -7.14
CA SER A 106 4.28 -9.21 -7.55
C SER A 106 4.10 -8.18 -6.44
N ARG A 107 4.28 -8.58 -5.17
CA ARG A 107 4.28 -7.66 -4.05
C ARG A 107 5.55 -6.79 -4.10
N PRO A 108 5.44 -5.45 -4.08
CA PRO A 108 6.62 -4.61 -3.94
C PRO A 108 7.35 -5.01 -2.66
N ASN A 109 8.62 -5.41 -2.79
CA ASN A 109 9.46 -5.69 -1.64
C ASN A 109 9.77 -4.36 -0.94
N LEU A 110 8.86 -3.92 -0.06
CA LEU A 110 9.06 -2.72 0.75
C LEU A 110 10.17 -2.91 1.79
N PHE A 111 10.51 -4.17 2.11
CA PHE A 111 11.53 -4.54 3.07
C PHE A 111 12.45 -5.62 2.49
N PRO A 112 13.75 -5.63 2.86
CA PRO A 112 14.65 -6.73 2.54
C PRO A 112 14.10 -8.05 3.10
N LYS A 113 14.05 -9.08 2.26
CA LYS A 113 13.69 -10.44 2.71
C LYS A 113 14.90 -11.10 3.33
N GLU A 114 14.69 -11.88 4.39
CA GLU A 114 15.72 -12.77 4.92
C GLU A 114 16.20 -13.71 3.81
N ILE A 115 17.51 -13.67 3.54
CA ILE A 115 18.15 -14.50 2.53
C ILE A 115 18.22 -15.94 3.06
N LYS A 116 17.52 -16.86 2.40
CA LYS A 116 17.41 -18.28 2.83
C LYS A 116 18.65 -19.13 2.53
N HIS A 117 19.62 -18.58 1.81
CA HIS A 117 20.84 -19.27 1.39
C HIS A 117 22.09 -18.53 1.87
N ASP A 118 23.19 -19.25 2.10
CA ASP A 118 24.48 -18.64 2.47
C ASP A 118 25.35 -18.28 1.23
N VAL A 119 24.77 -18.30 0.03
CA VAL A 119 25.47 -17.85 -1.18
C VAL A 119 25.71 -16.34 -1.08
N LYS A 120 26.98 -15.94 -1.13
CA LYS A 120 27.42 -14.55 -1.13
C LYS A 120 27.95 -14.18 -2.51
N HIS A 121 27.51 -13.04 -3.03
CA HIS A 121 28.10 -12.48 -4.24
C HIS A 121 29.49 -11.93 -3.93
N PHE A 122 30.49 -12.39 -4.68
CA PHE A 122 31.85 -11.88 -4.61
C PHE A 122 32.18 -11.20 -5.93
N ILE A 123 32.65 -9.96 -5.86
CA ILE A 123 33.18 -9.23 -7.02
C ILE A 123 34.69 -9.34 -6.93
N GLU A 124 35.29 -10.04 -7.90
CA GLU A 124 36.75 -10.14 -8.00
C GLU A 124 37.32 -8.79 -8.45
N THR A 125 38.17 -8.20 -7.61
CA THR A 125 38.82 -6.91 -7.89
C THR A 125 40.32 -7.12 -8.09
N ASN A 126 40.86 -6.59 -9.18
CA ASN A 126 42.30 -6.55 -9.43
C ASN A 126 42.83 -5.12 -9.23
N GLY A 127 43.95 -4.97 -8.53
CA GLY A 127 44.59 -3.67 -8.30
C GLY A 127 44.21 -2.98 -6.98
N GLN A 128 44.62 -1.71 -6.84
CA GLN A 128 44.44 -0.92 -5.61
C GLN A 128 43.05 -0.28 -5.52
N PRO A 129 42.52 -0.04 -4.29
CA PRO A 129 41.29 0.69 -4.07
C PRO A 129 41.29 2.10 -4.67
N ILE A 130 40.17 2.46 -5.31
CA ILE A 130 39.93 3.80 -5.83
C ILE A 130 39.08 4.58 -4.82
N HIS A 131 39.58 5.73 -4.41
CA HIS A 131 38.89 6.64 -3.51
C HIS A 131 38.64 7.99 -4.17
N ALA A 132 37.36 8.38 -4.25
CA ALA A 132 36.93 9.70 -4.65
C ALA A 132 36.39 10.50 -3.46
N LYS A 133 36.65 11.81 -3.45
CA LYS A 133 36.06 12.74 -2.47
C LYS A 133 34.56 12.91 -2.74
N ALA A 134 33.80 13.11 -1.66
CA ALA A 134 32.38 13.46 -1.77
C ALA A 134 32.21 14.77 -2.55
N ARG A 135 31.23 14.81 -3.47
CA ARG A 135 30.86 16.03 -4.18
C ARG A 135 29.93 16.88 -3.33
N GLN A 136 30.09 18.19 -3.41
CA GLN A 136 29.17 19.13 -2.78
C GLN A 136 27.82 19.07 -3.51
N LEU A 137 26.74 19.01 -2.73
CA LEU A 137 25.36 19.05 -3.22
C LEU A 137 24.71 20.37 -2.80
N ASP A 138 23.75 20.83 -3.58
CA ASP A 138 22.85 21.91 -3.17
C ASP A 138 22.12 21.54 -1.86
N PRO A 139 21.86 22.48 -0.94
CA PRO A 139 21.21 22.18 0.33
C PRO A 139 19.89 21.40 0.21
N LYS A 140 19.07 21.65 -0.84
CA LYS A 140 17.82 20.92 -1.04
C LYS A 140 18.07 19.46 -1.43
N GLN A 141 19.00 19.25 -2.36
CA GLN A 141 19.39 17.89 -2.79
C GLN A 141 20.03 17.11 -1.65
N LEU A 142 20.87 17.77 -0.85
CA LEU A 142 21.49 17.18 0.32
C LEU A 142 20.46 16.74 1.35
N ALA A 143 19.41 17.54 1.59
CA ALA A 143 18.33 17.19 2.51
C ALA A 143 17.58 15.93 2.05
N ILE A 144 17.17 15.88 0.77
CA ILE A 144 16.48 14.73 0.18
C ILE A 144 17.36 13.49 0.22
N ALA A 145 18.64 13.60 -0.16
CA ALA A 145 19.58 12.49 -0.11
C ALA A 145 19.71 11.94 1.32
N LYS A 146 19.85 12.81 2.32
CA LYS A 146 19.93 12.38 3.73
C LYS A 146 18.69 11.60 4.17
N GLU A 147 17.49 12.09 3.86
CA GLU A 147 16.25 11.42 4.20
C GLU A 147 16.18 10.01 3.58
N GLU A 148 16.52 9.89 2.29
CA GLU A 148 16.55 8.61 1.58
C GLU A 148 17.59 7.64 2.18
N PHE A 149 18.82 8.10 2.45
CA PHE A 149 19.84 7.27 3.09
C PHE A 149 19.45 6.86 4.51
N THR A 150 18.77 7.72 5.27
CA THR A 150 18.23 7.38 6.59
C THR A 150 17.13 6.32 6.48
N PHE A 151 16.22 6.46 5.51
CA PHE A 151 15.21 5.45 5.23
C PHE A 151 15.87 4.10 4.89
N MET A 152 16.84 4.07 3.97
CA MET A 152 17.56 2.84 3.61
C MET A 152 18.28 2.21 4.81
N LEU A 153 18.87 3.03 5.68
CA LEU A 153 19.57 2.55 6.88
C LEU A 153 18.59 1.92 7.88
N ASN A 154 17.46 2.59 8.15
CA ASN A 154 16.42 2.11 9.07
C ASN A 154 15.75 0.81 8.59
N ASN A 155 15.74 0.58 7.28
CA ASN A 155 15.20 -0.61 6.66
C ASN A 155 16.27 -1.67 6.34
N GLU A 156 17.49 -1.54 6.87
CA GLU A 156 18.59 -2.51 6.71
C GLU A 156 19.00 -2.79 5.25
N ILE A 157 18.70 -1.87 4.33
CA ILE A 157 19.11 -1.95 2.91
C ILE A 157 20.61 -1.63 2.78
N ILE A 158 21.10 -0.69 3.58
CA ILE A 158 22.50 -0.26 3.62
C ILE A 158 23.04 -0.33 5.04
N ARG A 159 24.38 -0.24 5.18
CA ARG A 159 25.06 -0.14 6.46
C ARG A 159 26.26 0.80 6.38
N PRO A 160 26.67 1.43 7.49
CA PRO A 160 27.94 2.13 7.56
C PRO A 160 29.10 1.17 7.27
N SER A 161 30.14 1.66 6.60
CA SER A 161 31.35 0.90 6.33
C SER A 161 32.58 1.80 6.44
N ASN A 162 33.72 1.21 6.77
CA ASN A 162 35.02 1.87 6.77
C ASN A 162 35.86 1.31 5.61
N SER A 163 35.44 1.58 4.38
CA SER A 163 36.04 1.04 3.15
C SER A 163 37.11 1.98 2.59
N GLN A 164 38.14 1.39 1.97
CA GLN A 164 39.12 2.12 1.17
C GLN A 164 38.58 2.52 -0.22
N TRP A 165 37.43 1.98 -0.61
CA TRP A 165 36.72 2.31 -1.85
C TRP A 165 35.67 3.39 -1.59
N SER A 166 35.64 4.44 -2.41
CA SER A 166 34.63 5.51 -2.34
C SER A 166 34.32 6.08 -3.72
N SER A 167 33.03 6.22 -4.02
CA SER A 167 32.51 6.84 -5.25
C SER A 167 31.57 7.98 -4.88
N PRO A 168 31.61 9.12 -5.60
CA PRO A 168 30.80 10.28 -5.24
C PRO A 168 29.34 10.09 -5.66
N LEU A 169 28.41 10.42 -4.76
CA LEU A 169 26.99 10.46 -5.10
C LEU A 169 26.75 11.45 -6.25
N GLN A 170 25.95 11.02 -7.22
CA GLN A 170 25.49 11.87 -8.31
C GLN A 170 23.97 11.95 -8.22
N TYR A 171 23.47 13.16 -8.00
CA TYR A 171 22.04 13.41 -7.86
C TYR A 171 21.46 13.86 -9.21
N TYR A 172 20.41 13.18 -9.67
CA TYR A 172 19.65 13.55 -10.86
C TYR A 172 18.19 13.71 -10.48
N LEU A 173 17.57 14.80 -10.95
CA LEU A 173 16.12 14.95 -10.88
C LEU A 173 15.52 14.19 -12.06
N ASP A 174 14.75 13.15 -11.76
CA ASP A 174 13.91 12.53 -12.76
C ASP A 174 12.62 13.36 -12.87
N VAL A 175 12.43 14.02 -14.01
CA VAL A 175 11.19 14.73 -14.31
C VAL A 175 10.16 13.68 -14.68
N LYS A 176 9.52 13.07 -13.68
CA LYS A 176 8.36 12.21 -13.93
C LYS A 176 7.36 13.00 -14.75
N LYS A 177 7.07 12.56 -15.99
CA LYS A 177 5.89 12.99 -16.72
C LYS A 177 4.71 12.82 -15.79
N ASN A 178 3.96 13.89 -15.56
CA ASN A 178 2.71 13.87 -14.83
C ASN A 178 1.84 12.77 -15.42
N PHE A 179 1.67 11.67 -14.70
CA PHE A 179 0.53 10.81 -14.90
C PHE A 179 -0.62 11.56 -14.24
N GLU A 180 -1.32 12.37 -15.04
CA GLU A 180 -2.66 12.82 -14.70
C GLU A 180 -3.53 11.56 -14.60
N LEU A 181 -4.07 11.34 -13.40
CA LEU A 181 -5.14 10.38 -13.14
C LEU A 181 -6.46 10.91 -13.69
#